data_AF-A0A5N9DUS5-F1
#
_entry.id   AF-A0A5N9DUS5-F1
#
_cell.length_a   1.000
_cell.length_b   1.000
_cell.length_c   1.000
_cell.angle_alpha   90.00
_cell.angle_beta   90.00
_cell.angle_gamma   90.00
#
_symmetry.space_group_name_H-M   'P 1'
#
loop_
_entity.id
_entity.type
_entity.pdbx_description
1 polymer ?
#
loop_
_entity_poly.entity_id
_entity_poly.type
_entity_poly.pdbx_seq_one_letter_code
_entity_poly.pdbx_strand_id
1 'polypeptide(L)'
;MLAILQNPKILVPIGLVLLLTGILAGVVFGLTSSDSTTERYIALDSGGAIIAGDQGNVWAQAGTGKQTLETLLPITVTEAKTNGWIEQTACIPNNGKYLTQKDSQYLLIFNIQDELIGIYLISNSEKQSPWIKAESLSFGSQNVIDYPHWNLVVNLKNPSNACVLDQ
;
A
#
# COMPACT_ATOMS: atom_id res chain seq x y z
N MET A 1 -59.81 10.39 -9.61
CA MET A 1 -58.34 10.56 -9.58
C MET A 1 -57.71 10.85 -10.95
N LEU A 2 -58.18 10.31 -12.07
CA LEU A 2 -57.56 10.53 -13.40
C LEU A 2 -57.72 11.96 -14.00
N ALA A 3 -58.75 12.73 -13.61
CA ALA A 3 -59.04 14.03 -14.24
C ALA A 3 -58.00 15.14 -13.93
N ILE A 4 -57.25 15.01 -12.85
CA ILE A 4 -56.24 16.00 -12.42
C ILE A 4 -54.98 15.91 -13.31
N LEU A 5 -54.68 14.74 -13.87
CA LEU A 5 -53.52 14.49 -14.75
C LEU A 5 -53.70 14.99 -16.19
N GLN A 6 -54.91 15.41 -16.59
CA GLN A 6 -55.18 15.91 -17.94
C GLN A 6 -55.19 17.44 -18.04
N ASN A 7 -55.06 18.16 -16.93
CA ASN A 7 -55.00 19.61 -16.93
C ASN A 7 -53.54 20.08 -17.11
N PRO A 8 -53.17 20.65 -18.27
CA PRO A 8 -51.79 21.07 -18.53
C PRO A 8 -51.32 22.17 -17.56
N LYS A 9 -52.24 22.95 -16.98
CA LYS A 9 -51.91 23.96 -15.95
C LYS A 9 -51.50 23.34 -14.61
N ILE A 10 -51.82 22.07 -14.37
CA ILE A 10 -51.51 21.33 -13.15
C ILE A 10 -50.40 20.29 -13.40
N LEU A 11 -50.37 19.68 -14.58
CA LEU A 11 -49.38 18.67 -14.96
C LEU A 11 -47.96 19.24 -15.06
N VAL A 12 -47.81 20.44 -15.66
CA VAL A 12 -46.50 21.10 -15.85
C VAL A 12 -45.81 21.42 -14.52
N PRO A 13 -46.44 22.07 -13.52
CA PRO A 13 -45.78 22.34 -12.25
C PRO A 13 -45.46 21.06 -11.45
N ILE A 14 -46.32 20.03 -11.50
CA ILE A 14 -46.04 18.75 -10.85
C ILE A 14 -44.81 18.07 -11.48
N GLY A 15 -44.72 18.08 -12.82
CA GLY A 15 -43.55 17.55 -13.52
C GLY A 15 -42.25 18.29 -13.18
N LEU A 16 -42.31 19.62 -13.06
CA LEU A 16 -41.15 20.44 -12.69
C LEU A 16 -40.66 20.14 -11.26
N VAL A 17 -41.59 19.98 -10.32
CA VAL A 17 -41.28 19.62 -8.93
C VAL A 17 -40.62 18.25 -8.86
N LEU A 18 -41.17 17.25 -9.56
CA LEU A 18 -40.58 15.90 -9.60
C LEU A 18 -39.18 15.91 -10.20
N LEU A 19 -38.97 16.65 -11.29
CA LEU A 19 -37.65 16.81 -11.91
C LEU A 19 -36.64 17.43 -10.93
N LEU A 20 -37.02 18.51 -10.25
CA LEU A 20 -36.16 19.18 -9.28
C LEU A 20 -35.83 18.27 -8.09
N THR A 21 -36.81 17.50 -7.59
CA THR A 21 -36.54 16.53 -6.51
C THR A 21 -35.60 15.40 -6.95
N GLY A 22 -35.72 14.92 -8.19
CA GLY A 22 -34.81 13.91 -8.73
C GLY A 22 -33.38 14.43 -8.89
N ILE A 23 -33.22 15.66 -9.37
CA ILE A 23 -31.91 16.32 -9.47
C ILE A 23 -31.31 16.51 -8.07
N LEU A 24 -32.09 17.00 -7.11
CA LEU A 24 -31.61 17.20 -5.74
C LEU A 24 -31.16 15.88 -5.11
N ALA A 25 -31.95 14.81 -5.28
CA ALA A 25 -31.61 13.49 -4.79
C ALA A 25 -30.34 12.95 -5.45
N GLY A 26 -30.20 13.10 -6.77
CA GLY A 26 -29.00 12.69 -7.51
C GLY A 26 -27.74 13.45 -7.10
N VAL A 27 -27.84 14.76 -6.86
CA VAL A 27 -26.72 15.59 -6.40
C VAL A 27 -26.32 15.21 -4.98
N VAL A 28 -27.28 15.03 -4.06
CA VAL A 28 -26.98 14.57 -2.70
C VAL A 28 -26.31 13.20 -2.75
N PHE A 29 -26.87 12.25 -3.50
CA PHE A 29 -26.29 10.92 -3.63
C PHE A 29 -24.88 10.96 -4.22
N GLY A 30 -24.63 11.80 -5.23
CA GLY A 30 -23.30 11.98 -5.82
C GLY A 30 -22.27 12.61 -4.87
N LEU A 31 -22.69 13.55 -4.01
CA LEU A 31 -21.83 14.17 -3.00
C LEU A 31 -21.57 13.27 -1.80
N THR A 32 -22.50 12.38 -1.45
CA THR A 32 -22.35 11.43 -0.33
C THR A 32 -21.83 10.07 -0.74
N SER A 33 -21.79 9.78 -2.05
CA SER A 33 -21.15 8.57 -2.56
C SER A 33 -19.65 8.75 -2.38
N SER A 34 -19.13 8.26 -1.25
CA SER A 34 -17.70 8.05 -1.11
C SER A 34 -17.31 7.02 -2.16
N ASP A 35 -16.62 7.46 -3.21
CA ASP A 35 -15.87 6.56 -4.06
C ASP A 35 -14.90 5.83 -3.11
N SER A 36 -15.22 4.57 -2.77
CA SER A 36 -14.35 3.77 -1.90
C SER A 36 -13.18 3.34 -2.75
N THR A 37 -12.28 4.28 -3.03
CA THR A 37 -10.97 3.97 -3.59
C THR A 37 -10.34 2.95 -2.66
N THR A 38 -10.15 1.73 -3.16
CA THR A 38 -9.51 0.67 -2.39
C THR A 38 -8.16 1.21 -1.94
N GLU A 39 -7.96 1.39 -0.62
CA GLU A 39 -6.66 1.78 -0.08
C GLU A 39 -5.64 0.74 -0.53
N ARG A 40 -4.71 1.16 -1.38
CA ARG A 40 -3.61 0.29 -1.83
C ARG A 40 -2.59 0.25 -0.71
N TYR A 41 -2.55 -0.86 0.01
CA TYR A 41 -1.54 -1.13 1.02
C TYR A 41 -0.50 -2.13 0.50
N ILE A 42 0.69 -2.08 1.09
CA ILE A 42 1.76 -3.06 0.87
C ILE A 42 2.01 -3.72 2.23
N ALA A 43 2.05 -5.05 2.26
CA ALA A 43 2.30 -5.81 3.48
C ALA A 43 3.31 -6.92 3.23
N LEU A 44 4.08 -7.25 4.26
CA LEU A 44 4.82 -8.51 4.32
C LEU A 44 3.98 -9.54 5.04
N ASP A 45 3.72 -10.67 4.39
CA ASP A 45 3.09 -11.83 5.00
C ASP A 45 4.15 -12.92 5.21
N SER A 46 4.17 -13.50 6.41
CA SER A 46 5.04 -14.63 6.75
C SER A 46 4.41 -15.98 6.40
N GLY A 47 3.24 -16.00 5.75
CA GLY A 47 2.62 -17.20 5.22
C GLY A 47 1.82 -17.98 6.26
N GLY A 48 1.15 -17.26 7.17
CA GLY A 48 0.14 -17.87 8.05
C GLY A 48 -1.01 -18.49 7.24
N ALA A 49 -1.74 -19.43 7.82
CA ALA A 49 -2.86 -20.08 7.13
C ALA A 49 -3.85 -19.02 6.60
N ILE A 50 -3.96 -18.91 5.28
CA ILE A 50 -5.03 -18.13 4.64
C ILE A 50 -6.34 -18.85 4.99
N ILE A 51 -7.10 -18.31 5.94
CA ILE A 51 -8.51 -18.67 6.06
C ILE A 51 -9.19 -17.99 4.88
N ALA A 52 -9.42 -18.75 3.81
CA ALA A 52 -10.25 -18.30 2.70
C ALA A 52 -11.58 -17.82 3.29
N GLY A 53 -11.90 -16.54 3.07
CA GLY A 53 -13.20 -15.99 3.42
C GLY A 53 -14.30 -16.79 2.72
N ASP A 54 -15.08 -17.50 3.53
CA ASP A 54 -16.47 -17.92 3.31
C ASP A 54 -16.88 -18.69 2.03
N GLN A 55 -15.98 -19.18 1.15
CA GLN A 55 -16.40 -19.98 -0.01
C GLN A 55 -15.50 -21.17 -0.38
N GLY A 56 -14.98 -21.90 0.61
CA GLY A 56 -14.25 -23.15 0.34
C GLY A 56 -14.45 -24.17 1.46
N ASN A 57 -15.02 -25.33 1.12
CA ASN A 57 -15.19 -26.45 2.03
C ASN A 57 -13.81 -27.05 2.40
N VAL A 58 -13.15 -26.52 3.43
CA VAL A 58 -11.93 -27.09 4.01
C VAL A 58 -12.31 -27.90 5.25
N TRP A 59 -12.02 -29.20 5.23
CA TRP A 59 -12.35 -30.16 6.31
C TRP A 59 -11.39 -30.11 7.51
N ALA A 60 -10.91 -28.92 7.89
CA ALA A 60 -10.07 -28.72 9.06
C ALA A 60 -10.77 -27.78 10.06
N GLN A 61 -10.59 -28.03 11.35
CA GLN A 61 -11.14 -27.19 12.41
C GLN A 61 -10.69 -25.73 12.21
N ALA A 62 -11.66 -24.83 11.99
CA ALA A 62 -11.41 -23.40 11.95
C ALA A 62 -10.91 -22.96 13.33
N GLY A 63 -9.62 -22.61 13.44
CA GLY A 63 -9.10 -21.95 14.62
C GLY A 63 -9.80 -20.59 14.81
N THR A 64 -10.16 -20.24 16.05
CA THR A 64 -10.89 -19.01 16.39
C THR A 64 -10.01 -17.75 16.37
N GLY A 65 -9.05 -17.64 15.45
CA GLY A 65 -8.07 -16.56 15.43
C GLY A 65 -7.89 -15.99 14.04
N LYS A 66 -8.29 -14.73 13.85
CA LYS A 66 -7.87 -13.89 12.73
C LYS A 66 -6.37 -13.58 12.91
N GLN A 67 -5.50 -14.53 12.56
CA GLN A 67 -4.06 -14.31 12.52
C GLN A 67 -3.64 -14.08 11.07
N THR A 68 -3.97 -12.90 10.53
CA THR A 68 -3.19 -12.39 9.41
C THR A 68 -1.82 -12.03 9.99
N LEU A 69 -0.78 -12.81 9.70
CA LEU A 69 0.61 -12.47 10.05
C LEU A 69 1.18 -11.40 9.08
N GLU A 70 0.30 -10.52 8.63
CA GLU A 70 0.57 -9.42 7.71
C GLU A 70 1.11 -8.25 8.51
N THR A 71 2.28 -7.77 8.12
CA THR A 71 2.87 -6.53 8.63
C THR A 71 2.73 -5.46 7.56
N LEU A 72 1.88 -4.47 7.82
CA LEU A 72 1.71 -3.31 6.94
C LEU A 72 3.02 -2.53 6.85
N LEU A 73 3.43 -2.20 5.63
CA LEU A 73 4.61 -1.40 5.36
C LEU A 73 4.23 0.05 5.11
N PRO A 74 4.99 1.02 5.67
CA PRO A 74 4.79 2.41 5.36
C PRO A 74 5.10 2.67 3.89
N ILE A 75 4.20 3.38 3.20
CA ILE A 75 4.34 3.66 1.76
C ILE A 75 5.04 4.99 1.49
N THR A 76 5.26 5.79 2.55
CA THR A 76 6.05 7.03 2.52
C THR A 76 7.12 7.05 3.61
N VAL A 77 8.22 7.80 3.41
CA VAL A 77 9.25 8.11 4.41
C VAL A 77 8.61 8.87 5.58
N THR A 78 7.67 9.76 5.33
CA THR A 78 6.95 10.50 6.39
C THR A 78 6.22 9.55 7.33
N GLU A 79 5.46 8.61 6.78
CA GLU A 79 4.79 7.56 7.54
C GLU A 79 5.80 6.66 8.26
N ALA A 80 6.86 6.23 7.55
CA ALA A 80 7.90 5.38 8.12
C ALA A 80 8.55 6.03 9.36
N LYS A 81 8.96 7.29 9.26
CA LYS A 81 9.56 8.04 10.38
C LYS A 81 8.60 8.19 11.54
N THR A 82 7.32 8.45 11.28
CA THR A 82 6.27 8.49 12.32
C THR A 82 6.16 7.15 13.04
N ASN A 83 6.36 6.04 12.32
CA ASN A 83 6.32 4.68 12.84
C ASN A 83 7.69 4.19 13.36
N GLY A 84 8.64 5.10 13.62
CA GLY A 84 9.92 4.78 14.27
C GLY A 84 10.99 4.19 13.36
N TRP A 85 10.83 4.29 12.03
CA TRP A 85 11.89 3.96 11.08
C TRP A 85 12.96 5.05 11.05
N ILE A 86 14.22 4.64 10.96
CA ILE A 86 15.40 5.51 11.02
C ILE A 86 16.11 5.47 9.66
N GLU A 87 16.37 6.66 9.12
CA GLU A 87 17.09 6.86 7.87
C GLU A 87 18.55 6.39 8.01
N GLN A 88 18.95 5.45 7.15
CA GLN A 88 20.30 4.88 7.12
C GLN A 88 21.19 5.51 6.06
N THR A 89 20.60 6.13 5.04
CA THR A 89 21.33 6.79 3.95
C THR A 89 20.62 8.07 3.54
N ALA A 90 21.38 8.99 2.95
CA ALA A 90 20.77 10.00 2.09
C ALA A 90 20.08 9.36 0.86
N CYS A 91 19.44 10.16 0.01
CA CYS A 91 18.91 9.68 -1.27
C CYS A 91 20.08 9.41 -2.24
N ILE A 92 20.33 8.15 -2.58
CA ILE A 92 21.46 7.74 -3.42
C ILE A 92 20.98 7.51 -4.85
N PRO A 93 21.60 8.14 -5.87
CA PRO A 93 21.24 7.93 -7.27
C PRO A 93 21.16 6.44 -7.64
N ASN A 94 20.06 6.06 -8.30
CA ASN A 94 19.72 4.72 -8.77
C ASN A 94 19.54 3.65 -7.66
N ASN A 95 19.64 4.03 -6.39
CA ASN A 95 19.56 3.10 -5.25
C ASN A 95 18.45 3.47 -4.27
N GLY A 96 18.07 4.74 -4.20
CA GLY A 96 17.05 5.19 -3.26
C GLY A 96 17.61 5.61 -1.91
N LYS A 97 16.69 5.81 -0.97
CA LYS A 97 16.93 6.12 0.45
C LYS A 97 16.55 4.90 1.29
N TYR A 98 17.46 4.42 2.12
CA TYR A 98 17.26 3.24 2.95
C TYR A 98 16.81 3.65 4.35
N LEU A 99 15.72 3.05 4.83
CA LEU A 99 15.23 3.17 6.19
C LEU A 99 15.22 1.79 6.85
N THR A 100 15.54 1.74 8.14
CA THR A 100 15.45 0.51 8.95
C THR A 100 14.71 0.78 10.25
N GLN A 101 14.21 -0.27 10.89
CA GLN A 101 13.67 -0.22 12.23
C GLN A 101 14.49 -1.16 13.13
N LYS A 102 14.48 -0.89 14.43
CA LYS A 102 15.16 -1.76 15.41
C LYS A 102 14.69 -3.21 15.24
N ASP A 103 15.65 -4.14 15.22
CA ASP A 103 15.42 -5.59 15.09
C ASP A 103 14.73 -6.03 13.78
N SER A 104 14.62 -5.14 12.78
CA SER A 104 14.07 -5.47 11.47
C SER A 104 15.01 -6.38 10.68
N GLN A 105 14.45 -7.40 10.04
CA GLN A 105 15.16 -8.27 9.08
C GLN A 105 15.08 -7.74 7.63
N TYR A 106 14.72 -6.48 7.46
CA TYR A 106 14.66 -5.83 6.17
C TYR A 106 14.83 -4.31 6.27
N LEU A 107 15.26 -3.70 5.17
CA LEU A 107 15.21 -2.26 4.97
C LEU A 107 14.15 -1.90 3.94
N LEU A 108 13.59 -0.71 4.09
CA LEU A 108 12.69 -0.11 3.12
C LEU A 108 13.46 0.88 2.25
N ILE A 109 13.18 0.87 0.95
CA ILE A 109 13.84 1.69 -0.05
C ILE A 109 12.84 2.69 -0.62
N PHE A 110 13.13 3.98 -0.50
CA PHE A 110 12.28 5.07 -0.98
C PHE A 110 12.94 5.86 -2.11
N ASN A 111 12.13 6.45 -3.01
CA ASN A 111 12.62 7.39 -4.02
C ASN A 111 12.65 8.84 -3.49
N ILE A 112 12.95 9.79 -4.38
CA ILE A 112 13.02 11.22 -4.04
C ILE A 112 11.63 11.86 -3.88
N GLN A 113 10.58 11.22 -4.40
CA GLN A 113 9.18 11.62 -4.26
C GLN A 113 8.51 11.09 -2.98
N ASP A 114 9.28 10.59 -2.02
CA ASP A 114 8.75 10.05 -0.77
C ASP A 114 7.93 8.76 -0.94
N GLU A 115 8.20 7.93 -1.96
CA GLU A 115 7.44 6.71 -2.22
C GLU A 115 8.26 5.44 -1.97
N LEU A 116 7.65 4.42 -1.36
CA LEU A 116 8.23 3.08 -1.24
C LEU A 116 8.42 2.45 -2.63
N ILE A 117 9.66 2.13 -2.98
CA ILE A 117 10.04 1.55 -4.29
C ILE A 117 10.61 0.15 -4.17
N GLY A 118 11.04 -0.27 -2.98
CA GLY A 118 11.61 -1.60 -2.80
C GLY A 118 11.85 -1.99 -1.35
N ILE A 119 12.23 -3.26 -1.18
CA ILE A 119 12.50 -3.88 0.12
C ILE A 119 13.82 -4.66 0.00
N TYR A 120 14.75 -4.40 0.90
CA TYR A 120 16.00 -5.16 1.02
C TYR A 120 15.84 -6.18 2.15
N LEU A 121 15.59 -7.44 1.81
CA LEU A 121 15.43 -8.52 2.79
C LEU A 121 16.80 -9.03 3.24
N ILE A 122 16.94 -9.35 4.53
CA ILE A 122 18.18 -9.81 5.15
C ILE A 122 17.97 -11.20 5.76
N SER A 123 18.96 -12.07 5.61
CA SER A 123 19.01 -13.37 6.28
C SER A 123 20.43 -13.67 6.78
N ASN A 124 20.53 -14.06 8.05
CA ASN A 124 21.79 -14.52 8.64
C ASN A 124 22.07 -16.01 8.36
N SER A 125 21.05 -16.75 7.92
CA SER A 125 21.19 -18.13 7.45
C SER A 125 21.44 -18.18 5.95
N GLU A 126 22.12 -19.23 5.50
CA GLU A 126 22.30 -19.52 4.08
C GLU A 126 20.97 -19.62 3.32
N LYS A 127 20.95 -19.05 2.12
CA LYS A 127 19.79 -19.03 1.22
C LYS A 127 20.22 -19.48 -0.17
N GLN A 128 19.30 -20.09 -0.89
CA GLN A 128 19.50 -20.43 -2.29
C GLN A 128 19.15 -19.24 -3.19
N SER A 129 19.55 -19.33 -4.46
CA SER A 129 19.09 -18.41 -5.51
C SER A 129 17.56 -18.21 -5.41
N PRO A 130 17.06 -16.96 -5.49
CA PRO A 130 17.71 -15.76 -6.01
C PRO A 130 18.49 -14.92 -4.98
N TRP A 131 18.67 -15.39 -3.74
CA TRP A 131 19.40 -14.65 -2.72
C TRP A 131 20.89 -14.60 -3.04
N ILE A 132 21.53 -13.49 -2.68
CA ILE A 132 22.95 -13.24 -2.90
C ILE A 132 23.63 -13.05 -1.55
N LYS A 133 24.79 -13.66 -1.35
CA LYS A 133 25.64 -13.39 -0.19
C LYS A 133 26.40 -12.08 -0.40
N ALA A 134 26.25 -11.14 0.53
CA ALA A 134 26.99 -9.89 0.58
C ALA A 134 27.85 -9.85 1.85
N GLU A 135 29.06 -9.29 1.74
CA GLU A 135 29.94 -9.08 2.91
C GLU A 135 29.52 -7.85 3.72
N SER A 136 28.95 -6.84 3.06
CA SER A 136 28.38 -5.64 3.68
C SER A 136 27.38 -4.97 2.72
N LEU A 137 26.58 -4.04 3.24
CA LEU A 137 25.81 -3.06 2.46
C LEU A 137 26.34 -1.67 2.81
N SER A 138 27.03 -1.05 1.86
CA SER A 138 27.71 0.23 2.07
C SER A 138 27.54 1.14 0.87
N PHE A 139 27.47 2.45 1.13
CA PHE A 139 27.38 3.49 0.12
C PHE A 139 28.43 4.56 0.41
N GLY A 140 29.54 4.53 -0.33
CA GLY A 140 30.69 5.39 -0.05
C GLY A 140 31.28 5.06 1.33
N SER A 141 31.35 6.07 2.21
CA SER A 141 31.81 5.90 3.60
C SER A 141 30.72 5.46 4.58
N GLN A 142 29.46 5.36 4.14
CA GLN A 142 28.33 5.00 5.01
C GLN A 142 28.09 3.49 4.97
N ASN A 143 28.31 2.82 6.10
CA ASN A 143 27.98 1.39 6.28
C ASN A 143 26.55 1.28 6.81
N VAL A 144 25.66 0.68 6.02
CA VAL A 144 24.26 0.43 6.39
C VAL A 144 24.13 -0.93 7.08
N ILE A 145 24.82 -1.94 6.55
CA ILE A 145 25.02 -3.25 7.19
C ILE A 145 26.51 -3.57 7.10
N ASP A 146 27.15 -3.80 8.24
CA ASP A 146 28.61 -3.97 8.36
C ASP A 146 29.04 -5.42 8.61
N TYR A 147 28.12 -6.38 8.45
CA TYR A 147 28.37 -7.80 8.63
C TYR A 147 27.92 -8.63 7.41
N PRO A 148 28.53 -9.82 7.19
CA PRO A 148 28.14 -10.70 6.10
C PRO A 148 26.72 -11.25 6.28
N HIS A 149 25.91 -11.17 5.23
CA HIS A 149 24.51 -11.62 5.23
C HIS A 149 24.05 -12.05 3.84
N TRP A 150 22.97 -12.80 3.78
CA TRP A 150 22.25 -13.07 2.55
C TRP A 150 21.20 -11.99 2.34
N ASN A 151 21.07 -11.51 1.11
CA ASN A 151 20.09 -10.51 0.74
C ASN A 151 19.24 -10.89 -0.47
N LEU A 152 18.04 -10.34 -0.52
CA LEU A 152 17.16 -10.34 -1.67
C LEU A 152 16.51 -8.96 -1.78
N VAL A 153 16.67 -8.32 -2.93
CA VAL A 153 16.04 -7.03 -3.23
C VAL A 153 14.74 -7.28 -3.98
N VAL A 154 13.63 -6.84 -3.39
CA VAL A 154 12.31 -6.86 -4.02
C VAL A 154 12.00 -5.46 -4.51
N ASN A 155 11.96 -5.27 -5.83
CA ASN A 155 11.59 -3.99 -6.44
C ASN A 155 10.08 -3.93 -6.66
N LEU A 156 9.43 -2.93 -6.07
CA LEU A 156 8.00 -2.64 -6.24
C LEU A 156 7.76 -1.64 -7.38
N LYS A 157 8.76 -0.79 -7.64
CA LYS A 157 8.83 0.14 -8.77
C LYS A 157 10.22 0.03 -9.42
N ASN A 158 10.40 0.64 -10.58
CA ASN A 158 11.71 0.67 -11.26
C ASN A 158 12.72 1.51 -10.44
N PRO A 159 13.82 0.91 -9.94
CA PRO A 159 14.78 1.64 -9.12
C PRO A 159 15.74 2.52 -9.93
N SER A 160 15.81 2.37 -11.27
CA SER A 160 16.81 3.06 -12.11
C SER A 160 16.72 4.58 -12.12
N ASN A 161 15.58 5.15 -11.69
CA ASN A 161 15.41 6.60 -11.58
C ASN A 161 15.28 7.06 -10.12
N ALA A 162 15.54 6.17 -9.16
CA ALA A 162 15.49 6.52 -7.74
C ALA A 162 16.53 7.60 -7.45
N CYS A 163 16.11 8.70 -6.81
CA CYS A 163 17.00 9.80 -6.42
C CYS A 163 17.75 10.47 -7.58
N VAL A 164 17.23 10.38 -8.81
CA VAL A 164 17.65 11.20 -9.94
C VAL A 164 16.60 12.29 -10.09
N LEU A 165 17.01 13.55 -10.15
CA LEU A 165 16.11 14.63 -10.53
C LEU A 165 15.73 14.41 -12.00
N ASP A 166 14.44 14.36 -12.32
CA ASP A 166 13.98 14.29 -13.71
C ASP A 166 14.70 15.38 -14.51
N GLN A 167 15.47 14.96 -15.53
CA GLN A 167 16.15 15.86 -16.46
C GLN A 167 15.17 16.44 -17.47
#